data_AF-A0A6L4YQT7-F1
#
_entry.id   AF-A0A6L4YQT7-F1
#
_cell.length_a   1.000
_cell.length_b   1.000
_cell.length_c   1.000
_cell.angle_alpha   90.00
_cell.angle_beta   90.00
_cell.angle_gamma   90.00
#
_symmetry.space_group_name_H-M   'P 1'
#
loop_
_entity.id
_entity.type
_entity.pdbx_description
1 polymer ?
#
loop_
_entity_poly.entity_id
_entity_poly.type
_entity_poly.pdbx_seq_one_letter_code
_entity_poly.pdbx_strand_id
1 'polypeptide(L)'
;MLIDQSYFVGEILVPNLTGVGPIPAGNVEELTRFITKYEPDYLDEVLGPGLSEAFQAGISAATPDQRWIDLKSKLVNDTRKESPIAGYVYYHFYRDRLSTSSGLGEIESSAENASVVLNTDKMARAYNDAVRKGRAVFKWVLENASTYTELDPSHLYKLSPVNIFGI
;
A
#
# COMPACT_ATOMS: atom_id res chain seq x y z
N MET A 1 -6.12 -6.49 8.13
CA MET A 1 -5.30 -6.67 6.92
C MET A 1 -6.21 -6.88 5.73
N LEU A 2 -6.16 -5.97 4.77
CA LEU A 2 -7.00 -5.91 3.59
C LEU A 2 -6.34 -6.54 2.37
N ILE A 3 -5.01 -6.54 2.35
CA ILE A 3 -4.19 -7.18 1.32
C ILE A 3 -3.23 -8.19 1.94
N ASP A 4 -2.70 -9.07 1.11
CA ASP A 4 -1.65 -10.04 1.44
C ASP A 4 -0.63 -10.15 0.28
N GLN A 5 0.30 -11.09 0.38
CA GLN A 5 1.32 -11.34 -0.66
C GLN A 5 0.75 -11.61 -2.06
N SER A 6 -0.51 -12.05 -2.19
CA SER A 6 -1.15 -12.34 -3.48
C SER A 6 -1.46 -11.08 -4.31
N TYR A 7 -1.41 -9.89 -3.70
CA TYR A 7 -1.62 -8.61 -4.40
C TYR A 7 -0.35 -8.08 -5.08
N PHE A 8 0.81 -8.71 -4.82
CA PHE A 8 2.10 -8.31 -5.38
C PHE A 8 2.42 -9.11 -6.64
N VAL A 9 1.67 -8.82 -7.71
CA VAL A 9 1.74 -9.50 -9.01
C VAL A 9 1.90 -8.49 -10.15
N GLY A 10 2.26 -8.98 -11.34
CA GLY A 10 2.38 -8.13 -12.54
C GLY A 10 3.46 -7.05 -12.40
N GLU A 11 3.08 -5.79 -12.54
CA GLU A 11 4.01 -4.65 -12.50
C GLU A 11 4.61 -4.40 -11.09
N ILE A 12 3.87 -4.75 -10.03
CA ILE A 12 4.30 -4.64 -8.63
C ILE A 12 4.73 -5.99 -8.04
N LEU A 13 5.20 -6.90 -8.90
CA LEU A 13 5.70 -8.22 -8.47
C LEU A 13 6.86 -8.07 -7.48
N VAL A 14 6.72 -8.74 -6.34
CA VAL A 14 7.82 -8.99 -5.41
C VAL A 14 8.27 -10.45 -5.60
N PRO A 15 9.54 -10.71 -5.95
CA PRO A 15 10.02 -12.06 -6.21
C PRO A 15 10.15 -12.88 -4.92
N ASN A 16 10.19 -14.21 -5.07
CA ASN A 16 10.47 -15.16 -3.98
C ASN A 16 9.47 -15.08 -2.80
N LEU A 17 8.18 -14.85 -3.10
CA LEU A 17 7.09 -14.91 -2.11
C LEU A 17 6.39 -16.27 -2.05
N THR A 18 6.71 -17.18 -2.98
CA THR A 18 6.10 -18.51 -3.09
C THR A 18 7.18 -19.59 -3.05
N GLY A 19 6.85 -20.73 -2.44
CA GLY A 19 7.76 -21.87 -2.26
C GLY A 19 7.93 -22.28 -0.81
N VAL A 20 8.58 -23.42 -0.60
CA VAL A 20 8.86 -23.99 0.73
C VAL A 20 10.35 -23.82 1.02
N GLY A 21 10.69 -23.06 2.06
CA GLY A 21 12.08 -22.85 2.48
C GLY A 21 12.27 -21.55 3.27
N PRO A 22 13.47 -21.34 3.86
CA PRO A 22 13.74 -20.17 4.70
C PRO A 22 13.73 -18.86 3.91
N ILE A 23 14.08 -18.89 2.62
CA ILE A 23 14.11 -17.69 1.77
C ILE A 23 12.69 -17.16 1.48
N PRO A 24 11.73 -17.96 0.95
CA PRO A 24 10.36 -17.49 0.81
C PRO A 24 9.70 -17.09 2.12
N ALA A 25 9.95 -17.83 3.20
CA ALA A 25 9.39 -17.52 4.52
C ALA A 25 9.86 -16.15 5.04
N GLY A 26 11.17 -15.87 4.95
CA GLY A 26 11.74 -14.57 5.35
C GLY A 26 11.19 -13.40 4.54
N ASN A 27 11.09 -13.55 3.21
CA ASN A 27 10.56 -12.48 2.35
C ASN A 27 9.07 -12.21 2.60
N VAL A 28 8.27 -13.25 2.84
CA VAL A 28 6.85 -13.13 3.19
C VAL A 28 6.68 -12.43 4.54
N GLU A 29 7.49 -12.81 5.53
CA GLU A 29 7.47 -12.18 6.85
C GLU A 29 7.82 -10.69 6.75
N GLU A 30 8.88 -10.35 6.00
CA GLU A 30 9.29 -8.97 5.80
C GLU A 30 8.21 -8.17 5.06
N LEU A 31 7.65 -8.70 3.98
CA LEU A 31 6.55 -8.05 3.26
C LEU A 31 5.33 -7.86 4.17
N THR A 32 5.02 -8.83 5.02
CA THR A 32 3.93 -8.74 6.00
C THR A 32 4.17 -7.62 7.02
N ARG A 33 5.42 -7.40 7.46
CA ARG A 33 5.77 -6.24 8.31
C ARG A 33 5.50 -4.91 7.59
N PHE A 34 5.85 -4.82 6.31
CA PHE A 34 5.54 -3.64 5.49
C PHE A 34 4.04 -3.44 5.30
N ILE A 35 3.27 -4.50 5.00
CA ILE A 35 1.81 -4.43 4.92
C ILE A 35 1.24 -3.94 6.25
N THR A 36 1.65 -4.55 7.37
CA THR A 36 1.16 -4.21 8.71
C THR A 36 1.40 -2.73 9.06
N LYS A 37 2.51 -2.15 8.60
CA LYS A 37 2.85 -0.75 8.86
C LYS A 37 2.16 0.22 7.90
N TYR A 38 2.24 -0.06 6.60
CA TYR A 38 1.87 0.93 5.56
C TYR A 38 0.43 0.78 5.07
N GLU A 39 -0.25 -0.34 5.34
CA GLU A 39 -1.70 -0.44 5.13
C GLU A 39 -2.48 0.56 5.99
N PRO A 40 -2.36 0.60 7.33
CA PRO A 40 -3.08 1.57 8.14
C PRO A 40 -2.64 3.01 7.85
N ASP A 41 -1.34 3.24 7.63
CA ASP A 41 -0.81 4.55 7.23
C ASP A 41 -1.45 5.08 5.95
N TYR A 42 -1.59 4.21 4.93
CA TYR A 42 -2.30 4.58 3.70
C TYR A 42 -3.78 4.90 3.96
N LEU A 43 -4.46 4.11 4.80
CA LEU A 43 -5.87 4.36 5.13
C LEU A 43 -6.04 5.71 5.85
N ASP A 44 -5.16 6.04 6.78
CA ASP A 44 -5.19 7.31 7.51
C ASP A 44 -4.95 8.50 6.56
N GLU A 45 -4.03 8.36 5.61
CA GLU A 45 -3.76 9.38 4.61
C GLU A 45 -4.93 9.59 3.63
N VAL A 46 -5.60 8.50 3.22
CA VAL A 46 -6.71 8.56 2.26
C VAL A 46 -8.03 8.95 2.91
N LEU A 47 -8.38 8.34 4.04
CA LEU A 47 -9.69 8.46 4.69
C LEU A 47 -9.71 9.42 5.88
N GLY A 48 -8.54 9.69 6.46
CA GLY A 48 -8.41 10.36 7.75
C GLY A 48 -8.45 9.34 8.90
N PRO A 49 -7.80 9.67 10.04
CA PRO A 49 -7.61 8.72 11.14
C PRO A 49 -8.94 8.23 11.74
N GLY A 50 -9.94 9.12 11.90
CA GLY A 50 -11.23 8.76 12.48
C GLY A 50 -12.02 7.76 11.63
N LEU A 51 -12.14 8.03 10.33
CA LEU A 51 -12.83 7.11 9.40
C LEU A 51 -12.03 5.82 9.17
N SER A 52 -10.70 5.91 9.11
CA SER A 52 -9.81 4.74 8.99
C SER A 52 -10.00 3.78 10.17
N GLU A 53 -9.99 4.28 11.41
CA GLU A 53 -10.21 3.47 12.61
C GLU A 53 -11.62 2.83 12.61
N ALA A 54 -12.65 3.63 12.33
CA ALA A 54 -14.04 3.16 12.27
C ALA A 54 -14.22 2.09 11.19
N PHE A 55 -13.61 2.27 10.02
CA PHE A 55 -13.63 1.30 8.93
C PHE A 55 -12.92 -0.01 9.31
N GLN A 56 -11.73 0.07 9.92
CA GLN A 56 -10.98 -1.12 10.35
C GLN A 56 -11.74 -1.93 11.40
N ALA A 57 -12.38 -1.26 12.36
CA ALA A 57 -13.25 -1.91 13.34
C ALA A 57 -14.49 -2.51 12.66
N GLY A 58 -15.13 -1.75 11.77
CA GLY A 58 -16.35 -2.15 11.07
C GLY A 58 -16.18 -3.35 10.15
N ILE A 59 -15.07 -3.42 9.40
CA ILE A 59 -14.79 -4.54 8.50
C ILE A 59 -14.33 -5.80 9.24
N SER A 60 -13.83 -5.65 10.48
CA SER A 60 -13.41 -6.77 11.34
C SER A 60 -14.56 -7.35 12.18
N ALA A 61 -15.74 -6.74 12.15
CA ALA A 61 -16.92 -7.24 12.85
C ALA A 61 -17.36 -8.61 12.29
N ALA A 62 -18.02 -9.42 13.12
CA ALA A 62 -18.52 -10.75 12.71
C ALA A 62 -19.54 -10.66 11.56
N THR A 63 -20.25 -9.53 11.45
CA THR A 63 -21.14 -9.22 10.33
C THR A 63 -20.92 -7.76 9.97
N PRO A 64 -19.99 -7.46 9.04
CA PRO A 64 -19.72 -6.10 8.62
C PRO A 64 -20.95 -5.45 7.97
N ASP A 65 -21.22 -4.21 8.33
CA ASP A 65 -22.26 -3.41 7.68
C ASP A 65 -21.96 -3.23 6.18
N GLN A 66 -23.00 -3.10 5.36
CA GLN A 66 -22.87 -2.93 3.92
C GLN A 66 -21.99 -1.73 3.54
N ARG A 67 -22.04 -0.63 4.29
CA ARG A 67 -21.18 0.55 4.06
C ARG A 67 -19.69 0.20 4.09
N TRP A 68 -19.28 -0.70 4.98
CA TRP A 68 -17.87 -1.13 5.08
C TRP A 68 -17.48 -2.08 3.96
N ILE A 69 -18.41 -2.94 3.53
CA ILE A 69 -18.22 -3.79 2.36
C ILE A 69 -18.06 -2.94 1.09
N ASP A 70 -18.89 -1.90 0.95
CA ASP A 70 -18.84 -0.98 -0.18
C ASP A 70 -17.52 -0.19 -0.20
N LEU A 71 -17.09 0.34 0.95
CA LEU A 71 -15.80 1.02 1.06
C LEU A 71 -14.62 0.08 0.76
N LYS A 72 -14.65 -1.16 1.30
CA LYS A 72 -13.63 -2.18 0.97
C LYS A 72 -13.56 -2.44 -0.53
N SER A 73 -14.70 -2.50 -1.23
CA SER A 73 -14.73 -2.74 -2.68
C SER A 73 -14.04 -1.64 -3.51
N LYS A 74 -13.91 -0.43 -2.95
CA LYS A 74 -13.17 0.69 -3.58
C LYS A 74 -11.67 0.63 -3.28
N LEU A 75 -11.30 0.05 -2.14
CA LEU A 75 -9.91 -0.09 -1.69
C LEU A 75 -9.24 -1.38 -2.18
N VAL A 76 -10.00 -2.44 -2.42
CA VAL A 76 -9.47 -3.75 -2.77
C VAL A 76 -10.37 -4.44 -3.78
N ASN A 77 -9.76 -4.95 -4.84
CA ASN A 77 -10.41 -5.86 -5.77
C ASN A 77 -9.90 -7.28 -5.54
N ASP A 78 -10.67 -8.08 -4.80
CA ASP A 78 -10.30 -9.46 -4.45
C ASP A 78 -10.21 -10.38 -5.67
N THR A 79 -11.00 -10.12 -6.72
CA THR A 79 -11.03 -10.93 -7.96
C THR A 79 -9.79 -10.71 -8.83
N ARG A 80 -9.38 -9.45 -8.99
CA ARG A 80 -8.21 -9.08 -9.81
C ARG A 80 -6.91 -9.02 -9.01
N LYS A 81 -6.98 -9.10 -7.68
CA LYS A 81 -5.86 -8.88 -6.77
C LYS A 81 -5.18 -7.53 -6.99
N GLU A 82 -6.01 -6.53 -7.25
CA GLU A 82 -5.58 -5.14 -7.44
C GLU A 82 -5.99 -4.31 -6.21
N SER A 83 -5.05 -3.56 -5.66
CA SER A 83 -5.34 -2.58 -4.61
C SER A 83 -4.34 -1.42 -4.70
N PRO A 84 -4.78 -0.16 -4.53
CA PRO A 84 -3.86 0.94 -4.37
C PRO A 84 -2.99 0.83 -3.10
N ILE A 85 -3.46 0.12 -2.07
CA ILE A 85 -2.68 -0.16 -0.86
C ILE A 85 -1.42 -0.94 -1.25
N ALA A 86 -1.55 -1.93 -2.13
CA ALA A 86 -0.41 -2.75 -2.58
C ALA A 86 0.65 -1.92 -3.31
N GLY A 87 0.23 -0.93 -4.12
CA GLY A 87 1.15 0.00 -4.78
C GLY A 87 1.89 0.91 -3.80
N TYR A 88 1.21 1.38 -2.76
CA TYR A 88 1.81 2.17 -1.68
C TYR A 88 2.84 1.34 -0.88
N VAL A 89 2.44 0.15 -0.44
CA VAL A 89 3.33 -0.78 0.27
C VAL A 89 4.54 -1.15 -0.58
N TYR A 90 4.35 -1.44 -1.88
CA TYR A 90 5.42 -1.75 -2.83
C TYR A 90 6.48 -0.65 -2.90
N TYR A 91 6.03 0.62 -2.99
CA TYR A 91 6.94 1.77 -3.01
C TYR A 91 7.81 1.81 -1.75
N HIS A 92 7.21 1.68 -0.57
CA HIS A 92 7.96 1.70 0.70
C HIS A 92 8.88 0.49 0.85
N PHE A 93 8.44 -0.70 0.43
CA PHE A 93 9.18 -1.95 0.48
C PHE A 93 10.45 -1.93 -0.36
N TYR A 94 10.39 -1.36 -1.58
CA TYR A 94 11.58 -1.22 -2.42
C TYR A 94 12.43 -0.01 -2.06
N ARG A 95 11.83 1.08 -1.55
CA ARG A 95 12.59 2.26 -1.11
C ARG A 95 13.55 1.90 0.02
N ASP A 96 13.10 1.09 0.97
CA ASP A 96 13.95 0.60 2.07
C ASP A 96 15.09 -0.29 1.57
N ARG A 97 14.86 -1.10 0.52
CA ARG A 97 15.91 -1.95 -0.07
C ARG A 97 16.97 -1.19 -0.86
N LEU A 98 16.64 -0.01 -1.37
CA LEU A 98 17.61 0.83 -2.08
C LEU A 98 18.71 1.33 -1.14
N SER A 99 18.40 1.55 0.13
CA SER A 99 19.34 1.98 1.17
C SER A 99 19.44 0.89 2.24
N THR A 100 20.47 0.05 2.18
CA THR A 100 20.67 -0.97 3.20
C THR A 100 21.68 -0.47 4.23
N SER A 101 21.27 -0.38 5.50
CA SER A 101 22.17 -0.06 6.61
C SER A 101 23.18 -1.19 6.80
N SER A 102 24.42 -0.98 6.36
CA SER A 102 25.55 -1.87 6.68
C SER A 102 26.24 -1.41 7.97
N GLY A 103 27.07 -2.26 8.57
CA GLY A 103 27.90 -1.91 9.74
C GLY A 103 28.88 -0.73 9.53
N LEU A 104 28.99 -0.19 8.31
CA LEU A 104 29.82 0.96 7.96
C LEU A 104 29.00 2.18 7.47
N GLY A 105 27.66 2.11 7.46
CA GLY A 105 26.75 3.17 6.97
C GLY A 105 25.72 2.64 5.96
N GLU A 106 24.87 3.52 5.43
CA GLU A 106 23.94 3.20 4.33
C GLU A 106 24.71 2.89 3.05
N ILE A 107 24.61 1.66 2.55
CA ILE A 107 25.23 1.22 1.30
C ILE A 107 24.12 0.90 0.30
N GLU A 108 24.29 1.33 -0.95
CA GLU A 108 23.45 0.88 -2.06
C GLU A 108 23.73 -0.62 -2.30
N SER A 109 22.72 -1.46 -2.07
CA SER A 109 22.86 -2.92 -2.18
C SER A 109 23.27 -3.34 -3.60
N SER A 110 24.56 -3.61 -3.77
CA SER A 110 25.16 -4.08 -5.02
C SER A 110 25.09 -5.60 -5.07
N ALA A 111 24.02 -6.17 -5.62
CA ALA A 111 23.98 -7.62 -5.88
C ALA A 111 24.98 -7.93 -7.02
N GLU A 112 26.09 -8.62 -6.71
CA GLU A 112 27.28 -8.81 -7.55
C GLU A 112 27.07 -9.45 -8.94
N ASN A 113 25.85 -9.88 -9.29
CA ASN A 113 25.52 -10.49 -10.60
C ASN A 113 24.26 -9.92 -11.27
N ALA A 114 23.69 -8.82 -10.74
CA ALA A 114 22.54 -8.16 -11.34
C ALA A 114 22.91 -6.70 -11.62
N SER A 115 22.76 -6.25 -12.87
CA SER A 115 22.71 -4.80 -13.12
C SER A 115 21.46 -4.29 -12.41
N VAL A 116 21.64 -3.63 -11.26
CA VAL A 116 20.57 -2.93 -10.55
C VAL A 116 20.16 -1.77 -11.44
N VAL A 117 19.24 -2.03 -12.38
CA VAL A 117 18.53 -0.96 -13.06
C VAL A 117 17.64 -0.36 -11.98
N LEU A 118 17.94 0.89 -11.60
CA LEU A 118 17.15 1.65 -10.64
C LEU A 118 15.66 1.51 -10.99
N ASN A 119 14.94 0.77 -10.15
CA ASN A 119 13.51 0.48 -10.35
C ASN A 119 12.62 1.69 -9.99
N THR A 120 13.22 2.89 -9.91
CA THR A 120 12.59 4.16 -9.56
C THR A 120 11.38 4.43 -10.43
N ASP A 121 11.46 4.05 -11.70
CA ASP A 121 10.40 4.11 -12.69
C ASP A 121 9.14 3.31 -12.34
N LYS A 122 9.29 2.04 -11.95
CA LYS A 122 8.13 1.22 -11.56
C LYS A 122 7.63 1.59 -10.17
N MET A 123 8.54 1.92 -9.25
CA MET A 123 8.17 2.37 -7.92
C MET A 123 7.32 3.65 -7.96
N ALA A 124 7.73 4.63 -8.75
CA ALA A 124 6.97 5.86 -8.92
C ALA A 124 5.66 5.63 -9.68
N ARG A 125 5.63 4.76 -10.70
CA ARG A 125 4.37 4.36 -11.35
C ARG A 125 3.40 3.72 -10.36
N ALA A 126 3.85 2.76 -9.56
CA ALA A 126 3.06 2.09 -8.54
C ALA A 126 2.53 3.07 -7.47
N TYR A 127 3.40 3.95 -6.98
CA TYR A 127 3.02 4.99 -6.03
C TYR A 127 2.00 5.97 -6.63
N ASN A 128 2.25 6.48 -7.84
CA ASN A 128 1.36 7.44 -8.49
C ASN A 128 0.00 6.82 -8.81
N ASP A 129 -0.05 5.55 -9.17
CA ASP A 129 -1.32 4.83 -9.32
C ASP A 129 -2.05 4.68 -7.99
N ALA A 130 -1.34 4.38 -6.89
CA ALA A 130 -1.89 4.33 -5.54
C ALA A 130 -2.47 5.69 -5.09
N VAL A 131 -1.76 6.80 -5.38
CA VAL A 131 -2.23 8.17 -5.10
C VAL A 131 -3.48 8.49 -5.94
N ARG A 132 -3.46 8.19 -7.24
CA ARG A 132 -4.60 8.46 -8.14
C ARG A 132 -5.85 7.69 -7.71
N LYS A 133 -5.71 6.40 -7.42
CA LYS A 133 -6.80 5.54 -6.94
C LYS A 133 -7.27 5.96 -5.54
N GLY A 134 -6.35 6.28 -4.63
CA GLY A 134 -6.68 6.80 -3.31
C GLY A 134 -7.50 8.08 -3.36
N ARG A 135 -7.15 9.02 -4.25
CA ARG A 135 -7.94 10.23 -4.48
C ARG A 135 -9.35 9.92 -4.99
N ALA A 136 -9.49 8.90 -5.84
CA ALA A 136 -10.81 8.45 -6.31
C ALA A 136 -11.65 7.85 -5.18
N VAL A 137 -11.03 7.07 -4.28
CA VAL A 137 -11.69 6.56 -3.07
C VAL A 137 -12.12 7.71 -2.17
N PHE A 138 -11.23 8.65 -1.86
CA PHE A 138 -11.55 9.80 -1.02
C PHE A 138 -12.70 10.64 -1.59
N LYS A 139 -12.69 10.91 -2.90
CA LYS A 139 -13.79 11.61 -3.59
C LYS A 139 -15.11 10.85 -3.45
N TRP A 140 -15.10 9.52 -3.63
CA TRP A 140 -16.29 8.70 -3.48
C TRP A 140 -16.84 8.74 -2.04
N VAL A 141 -15.96 8.70 -1.03
CA VAL A 141 -16.35 8.83 0.37
C VAL A 141 -16.99 10.19 0.64
N LEU A 142 -16.43 11.28 0.10
CA LEU A 142 -17.03 12.63 0.21
C LEU A 142 -18.42 12.71 -0.43
N GLU A 143 -18.62 12.09 -1.59
CA GLU A 143 -19.95 12.01 -2.24
C GLU A 143 -20.96 11.21 -1.42
N ASN A 144 -20.48 10.35 -0.52
CA ASN A 144 -21.28 9.51 0.39
C ASN A 144 -21.12 9.94 1.86
N ALA A 145 -20.74 11.19 2.13
CA ALA A 145 -20.40 11.67 3.47
C ALA A 145 -21.54 11.49 4.51
N SER A 146 -22.80 11.50 4.07
CA SER A 146 -23.96 11.21 4.96
C SER A 146 -23.92 9.81 5.58
N THR A 147 -23.26 8.85 4.92
CA THR A 147 -23.10 7.45 5.37
C THR A 147 -21.87 7.26 6.26
N TYR A 148 -20.90 8.16 6.15
CA TYR A 148 -19.61 8.13 6.85
C TYR A 148 -19.47 9.36 7.74
N THR A 149 -20.24 9.42 8.81
CA THR A 149 -20.26 10.54 9.77
C THR A 149 -18.93 10.71 10.51
N GLU A 150 -18.09 9.67 10.50
CA GLU A 150 -16.75 9.62 11.08
C GLU A 150 -15.70 10.35 10.20
N LEU A 151 -16.08 10.76 8.98
CA LEU A 151 -15.21 11.54 8.11
C LEU A 151 -15.01 12.96 8.69
N ASP A 152 -13.75 13.30 8.96
CA ASP A 152 -13.39 14.65 9.36
C ASP A 152 -13.53 15.62 8.16
N PRO A 153 -14.41 16.64 8.23
CA PRO A 153 -14.60 17.62 7.15
C PRO A 153 -13.34 18.45 6.84
N SER A 154 -12.41 18.53 7.79
CA SER A 154 -11.14 19.23 7.63
C SER A 154 -10.02 18.34 7.08
N HIS A 155 -10.25 17.02 6.98
CA HIS A 155 -9.27 16.12 6.40
C HIS A 155 -9.09 16.42 4.92
N LEU A 156 -7.86 16.75 4.55
CA LEU A 156 -7.46 16.96 3.16
C LEU A 156 -6.59 15.80 2.72
N TYR A 157 -6.82 15.34 1.51
CA TYR A 157 -6.00 14.32 0.87
C TYR A 157 -4.55 14.82 0.69
N LYS A 158 -3.60 14.26 1.45
CA LYS A 158 -2.21 14.78 1.51
C LYS A 158 -1.26 14.11 0.50
N LEU A 159 -1.58 12.90 0.06
CA LEU A 159 -0.70 12.16 -0.85
C LEU A 159 -0.57 12.89 -2.19
N SER A 160 0.66 13.08 -2.62
CA SER A 160 1.01 13.79 -3.85
C SER A 160 1.84 12.89 -4.74
N PRO A 161 1.60 12.85 -6.07
CA PRO A 161 2.39 12.04 -6.98
C PRO A 161 3.88 12.38 -6.88
N VAL A 162 4.73 11.36 -6.95
CA VAL A 162 6.18 11.53 -7.02
C VAL A 162 6.57 11.73 -8.48
N ASN A 163 7.23 12.85 -8.78
CA ASN A 163 7.84 13.07 -10.09
C ASN A 163 9.27 12.50 -10.09
N ILE A 164 9.54 11.57 -11.01
CA ILE A 164 10.86 10.95 -11.20
C ILE A 164 11.83 11.93 -11.88
N PHE A 165 11.31 12.99 -12.50
CA PHE A 165 12.11 13.96 -13.24
C PHE A 165 12.56 15.17 -12.41
N GLY A 166 12.16 15.31 -11.14
CA GLY A 166 12.65 16.40 -10.29
C GLY A 166 12.40 17.82 -10.85
N ILE A 167 11.32 18.01 -11.61
CA ILE A 167 10.86 19.30 -12.17
C ILE A 167 9.43 19.59 -11.73
#